data_AF-A0A1I8I350-F1
#
_entry.id   AF-A0A1I8I350-F1
#
_cell.length_a   1.000
_cell.length_b   1.000
_cell.length_c   1.000
_cell.angle_alpha   90.00
_cell.angle_beta   90.00
_cell.angle_gamma   90.00
#
_symmetry.space_group_name_H-M   'P 1'
#
loop_
_entity.id
_entity.type
_entity.pdbx_description
1 polymer ?
#
loop_
_entity_poly.entity_id
_entity_poly.type
_entity_poly.pdbx_seq_one_letter_code
_entity_poly.pdbx_strand_id
1 'polypeptide(L)'
;RDRLAESAAQLEKQRGVIKKLKSTLEARDAQAKELQQRLRQQSDRISSKSAAKAKAAEAAEAAAEAAEAAEARADSGTVESELAALGHQCRGERHADIIRHQREALSELRQRLKDLELGRPTKLKNPPIKPYVPPSPANSHDHTVQQVALLKRELAEMRSRQALAETGRYSQTPTGLAGDLDKELGSTGLARIATTNAELQTERSTHAQAAASLEASERCYLSLVSALTGALRLTGPLPGQLPMSQAADVAERRRLTSERDKAAELIAERVRQMRERAERKDQLLEGYDGDLARLRQALQLAEARSAQVDALAEQLRARTEESELLRASLGQAKAATANGGGGGGGGATSAIVAKSRPRPAEAAPAADDSDGEEKEAARKRAIRERMKRKDYEIASLKAELRSREKDLRNASTKLSRLQTSLGLPHESELLGGGEV
;
A
#
# COMPACT_ATOMS: atom_id res chain seq x y z
N ARG A 1 -45.78 -22.00 -79.31
CA ARG A 1 -44.51 -22.74 -79.22
C ARG A 1 -43.44 -21.88 -78.55
N ASP A 2 -43.39 -20.57 -78.84
CA ASP A 2 -42.36 -19.66 -78.30
C ASP A 2 -42.41 -19.45 -76.78
N ARG A 3 -43.60 -19.30 -76.18
CA ARG A 3 -43.75 -19.18 -74.72
C ARG A 3 -43.24 -20.40 -73.93
N LEU A 4 -43.29 -21.60 -74.52
CA LEU A 4 -42.76 -22.82 -73.90
C LEU A 4 -41.22 -22.85 -73.97
N ALA A 5 -40.64 -22.34 -75.06
CA ALA A 5 -39.20 -22.21 -75.21
C ALA A 5 -38.61 -21.17 -74.24
N GLU A 6 -39.30 -20.04 -74.06
CA GLU A 6 -38.93 -19.00 -73.08
C GLU A 6 -39.00 -19.52 -71.64
N SER A 7 -40.07 -20.25 -71.29
CA SER A 7 -40.20 -20.88 -69.96
C SER A 7 -39.11 -21.92 -69.71
N ALA A 8 -38.75 -22.73 -70.71
CA ALA A 8 -37.67 -23.70 -70.61
C ALA A 8 -36.29 -23.01 -70.40
N ALA A 9 -36.02 -21.93 -71.13
CA ALA A 9 -34.79 -21.14 -70.95
C ALA A 9 -34.71 -20.49 -69.57
N GLN A 10 -35.82 -20.01 -69.03
CA GLN A 10 -35.89 -19.43 -67.69
C GLN A 10 -35.66 -20.48 -66.59
N LEU A 11 -36.22 -21.67 -66.73
CA LEU A 11 -35.98 -22.79 -65.81
C LEU A 11 -34.52 -23.24 -65.84
N GLU A 12 -33.88 -23.27 -67.00
CA GLU A 12 -32.47 -23.62 -67.11
C GLU A 12 -31.56 -22.58 -66.46
N LYS A 13 -31.90 -21.29 -66.61
CA LYS A 13 -31.22 -20.20 -65.90
C LYS A 13 -31.38 -20.33 -64.38
N GLN A 14 -32.58 -20.65 -63.89
CA GLN A 14 -32.84 -20.87 -62.46
C GLN A 14 -32.07 -22.09 -61.93
N ARG A 15 -32.02 -23.20 -62.68
CA ARG A 15 -31.21 -24.38 -62.34
C ARG A 15 -29.73 -24.04 -62.23
N GLY A 16 -29.21 -23.22 -63.13
CA GLY A 16 -27.84 -22.71 -63.07
C GLY A 16 -27.56 -21.89 -61.82
N VAL A 17 -28.48 -21.02 -61.41
CA VAL A 17 -28.37 -20.23 -60.17
C VAL A 17 -28.41 -21.13 -58.94
N ILE A 18 -29.34 -22.09 -58.88
CA ILE A 18 -29.44 -23.04 -57.78
C ILE A 18 -28.15 -23.87 -57.64
N LYS A 19 -27.56 -24.31 -58.76
CA LYS A 19 -26.29 -25.05 -58.75
C LYS A 19 -25.14 -24.21 -58.18
N LYS A 20 -25.05 -22.93 -58.56
CA LYS A 20 -24.06 -22.00 -58.01
C LYS A 20 -24.29 -21.77 -56.51
N LEU A 21 -25.51 -21.49 -56.08
CA LEU A 21 -25.85 -21.31 -54.67
C LEU A 21 -25.52 -22.55 -53.83
N LYS A 22 -25.81 -23.74 -54.35
CA LYS A 22 -25.46 -25.01 -53.70
C LYS A 22 -23.94 -25.15 -53.50
N SER A 23 -23.14 -24.88 -54.54
CA SER A 23 -21.68 -24.92 -54.41
C SER A 23 -21.13 -23.88 -53.42
N THR A 24 -21.72 -22.68 -53.36
CA THR A 24 -21.32 -21.67 -52.36
C THR A 24 -21.69 -22.07 -50.95
N LEU A 25 -22.82 -22.74 -50.76
CA LEU A 25 -23.27 -23.21 -49.45
C LEU A 25 -22.37 -24.35 -48.95
N GLU A 26 -22.06 -25.32 -49.81
CA GLU A 26 -21.12 -26.39 -49.51
C GLU A 26 -19.72 -25.86 -49.14
N ALA A 27 -19.23 -24.83 -49.86
CA ALA A 27 -17.96 -24.17 -49.54
C ALA A 27 -18.00 -23.45 -48.17
N ARG A 28 -19.12 -22.79 -47.84
CA ARG A 28 -19.30 -22.11 -46.54
C ARG A 28 -19.44 -23.10 -45.39
N ASP A 29 -20.13 -24.22 -45.60
CA ASP A 29 -20.24 -25.29 -44.61
C ASP A 29 -18.88 -25.95 -44.33
N ALA A 30 -18.04 -26.12 -45.35
CA ALA A 30 -16.67 -26.61 -45.18
C ALA A 30 -15.82 -25.63 -44.35
N GLN A 31 -15.89 -24.33 -44.66
CA GLN A 31 -15.20 -23.29 -43.90
C GLN A 31 -15.67 -23.20 -42.44
N ALA A 32 -16.98 -23.32 -42.19
CA ALA A 32 -17.53 -23.32 -40.85
C ALA A 32 -17.02 -24.50 -40.01
N LYS A 33 -16.95 -25.70 -40.60
CA LYS A 33 -16.38 -26.89 -39.95
C LYS A 33 -14.90 -26.73 -39.62
N GLU A 34 -14.13 -26.14 -40.53
CA GLU A 34 -12.70 -25.87 -40.30
C GLU A 34 -12.49 -24.86 -39.16
N LEU A 35 -13.23 -23.76 -39.15
CA LEU A 35 -13.18 -22.76 -38.07
C LEU A 35 -13.59 -23.37 -36.73
N GLN A 36 -14.62 -24.21 -36.71
CA GLN A 36 -15.06 -24.91 -35.50
C GLN A 36 -13.98 -25.87 -34.98
N GLN A 37 -13.25 -26.56 -35.87
CA GLN A 37 -12.14 -27.42 -35.48
C GLN A 37 -10.96 -26.62 -34.92
N ARG A 38 -10.62 -25.47 -35.53
CA ARG A 38 -9.57 -24.57 -35.04
C ARG A 38 -9.90 -24.00 -33.65
N LEU A 39 -11.15 -23.61 -33.43
CA LEU A 39 -11.61 -23.14 -32.11
C LEU A 39 -11.51 -24.23 -31.04
N ARG A 40 -11.89 -25.48 -31.35
CA ARG A 40 -11.71 -26.62 -30.44
C ARG A 40 -10.23 -26.83 -30.09
N GLN A 41 -9.35 -26.84 -31.08
CA GLN A 41 -7.90 -26.98 -30.86
C GLN A 41 -7.32 -25.84 -30.00
N GLN A 42 -7.78 -24.60 -30.19
CA GLN A 42 -7.36 -23.47 -29.36
C GLN A 42 -7.87 -23.60 -27.92
N SER A 43 -9.13 -24.01 -27.73
CA SER A 43 -9.71 -24.27 -26.42
C SER A 43 -8.94 -25.35 -25.66
N ASP A 44 -8.60 -26.46 -26.32
CA ASP A 44 -7.82 -27.55 -25.71
C ASP A 44 -6.42 -27.10 -25.32
N ARG A 45 -5.76 -26.29 -26.16
CA ARG A 45 -4.45 -25.69 -25.86
C ARG A 45 -4.49 -24.71 -24.67
N ILE A 46 -5.58 -23.96 -24.51
CA ILE A 46 -5.75 -23.05 -23.39
C ILE A 46 -5.97 -23.85 -22.10
N SER A 47 -6.86 -24.85 -22.15
CA SER A 47 -7.13 -25.75 -21.03
C SER A 47 -5.87 -26.50 -20.55
N SER A 48 -5.06 -27.02 -21.49
CA SER A 48 -3.81 -27.69 -21.14
C SER A 48 -2.78 -26.74 -20.52
N LYS A 49 -2.69 -25.49 -21.02
CA LYS A 49 -1.80 -24.46 -20.46
C LYS A 49 -2.25 -23.98 -19.09
N SER A 50 -3.55 -23.84 -18.85
CA SER A 50 -4.07 -23.46 -17.53
C SER A 50 -3.85 -24.57 -16.50
N ALA A 51 -4.03 -25.85 -16.88
CA ALA A 51 -3.73 -26.98 -16.01
C ALA A 51 -2.24 -27.08 -15.66
N ALA A 52 -1.34 -26.85 -16.64
CA ALA A 52 0.09 -26.81 -16.39
C ALA A 52 0.50 -25.64 -15.47
N LYS A 53 -0.13 -24.47 -15.64
CA LYS A 53 0.11 -23.29 -14.81
C LYS A 53 -0.38 -23.48 -13.38
N ALA A 54 -1.52 -24.15 -13.17
CA ALA A 54 -2.02 -24.50 -11.85
C ALA A 54 -1.07 -25.46 -11.11
N LYS A 55 -0.61 -26.53 -11.78
CA LYS A 55 0.39 -27.46 -11.20
C LYS A 55 1.72 -26.79 -10.88
N ALA A 56 2.16 -25.84 -11.70
CA ALA A 56 3.39 -25.08 -11.44
C ALA A 56 3.23 -24.12 -10.25
N ALA A 57 2.04 -23.54 -10.04
CA ALA A 57 1.75 -22.70 -8.89
C ALA A 57 1.73 -23.52 -7.59
N GLU A 58 1.07 -24.68 -7.58
CA GLU A 58 1.03 -25.60 -6.44
C GLU A 58 2.43 -26.10 -6.05
N ALA A 59 3.28 -26.42 -7.04
CA ALA A 59 4.66 -26.82 -6.79
C ALA A 59 5.53 -25.67 -6.24
N ALA A 60 5.25 -24.42 -6.64
CA ALA A 60 5.96 -23.24 -6.14
C ALA A 60 5.55 -22.89 -4.70
N GLU A 61 4.27 -23.07 -4.36
CA GLU A 61 3.73 -22.87 -3.01
C GLU A 61 4.30 -23.91 -2.04
N ALA A 62 4.30 -25.19 -2.42
CA ALA A 62 4.91 -26.26 -1.62
C ALA A 62 6.42 -26.06 -1.40
N ALA A 63 7.13 -25.48 -2.38
CA ALA A 63 8.55 -25.16 -2.24
C ALA A 63 8.80 -23.96 -1.29
N ALA A 64 7.89 -22.99 -1.26
CA ALA A 64 7.96 -21.84 -0.35
C ALA A 64 7.70 -22.27 1.10
N GLU A 65 6.68 -23.10 1.33
CA GLU A 65 6.38 -23.66 2.67
C GLU A 65 7.54 -24.52 3.20
N ALA A 66 8.18 -25.32 2.32
CA ALA A 66 9.34 -26.12 2.70
C ALA A 66 10.57 -25.26 3.06
N ALA A 67 10.76 -24.12 2.41
CA ALA A 67 11.83 -23.17 2.73
C ALA A 67 11.59 -22.47 4.06
N GLU A 68 10.36 -22.02 4.32
CA GLU A 68 9.96 -21.37 5.57
C GLU A 68 10.09 -22.34 6.77
N ALA A 69 9.70 -23.61 6.59
CA ALA A 69 9.87 -24.64 7.62
C ALA A 69 11.35 -24.99 7.89
N ALA A 70 12.24 -24.84 6.91
CA ALA A 70 13.68 -25.04 7.08
C ALA A 70 14.33 -23.86 7.81
N GLU A 71 13.91 -22.63 7.50
CA GLU A 71 14.37 -21.41 8.17
C GLU A 71 13.94 -21.38 9.64
N ALA A 72 12.67 -21.70 9.94
CA ALA A 72 12.18 -21.80 11.31
C ALA A 72 12.93 -22.87 12.16
N ARG A 73 13.38 -23.97 11.54
CA ARG A 73 14.21 -24.98 12.21
C ARG A 73 15.64 -24.51 12.45
N ALA A 74 16.21 -23.72 11.54
CA ALA A 74 17.53 -23.14 11.71
C ALA A 74 17.53 -22.10 12.85
N ASP A 75 16.51 -21.24 12.91
CA ASP A 75 16.35 -20.21 13.94
C ASP A 75 16.17 -20.81 15.34
N SER A 76 15.36 -21.88 15.46
CA SER A 76 15.21 -22.61 16.72
C SER A 76 16.53 -23.22 17.21
N GLY A 77 17.34 -23.76 16.29
CA GLY A 77 18.67 -24.32 16.61
C GLY A 77 19.66 -23.25 17.07
N THR A 78 19.61 -22.05 16.50
CA THR A 78 20.44 -20.92 16.95
C THR A 78 20.03 -20.42 18.33
N VAL A 79 18.74 -20.29 18.61
CA VAL A 79 18.23 -19.83 19.91
C VAL A 79 18.58 -20.84 21.02
N GLU A 80 18.43 -22.14 20.77
CA GLU A 80 18.84 -23.17 21.73
C GLU A 80 20.35 -23.15 22.02
N SER A 81 21.17 -22.92 20.99
CA SER A 81 22.63 -22.80 21.13
C SER A 81 23.04 -21.54 21.91
N GLU A 82 22.37 -20.41 21.70
CA GLU A 82 22.63 -19.16 22.42
C GLU A 82 22.19 -19.27 23.89
N LEU A 83 21.04 -19.87 24.16
CA LEU A 83 20.56 -20.14 25.52
C LEU A 83 21.48 -21.12 26.27
N ALA A 84 22.01 -22.13 25.59
CA ALA A 84 23.00 -23.04 26.15
C ALA A 84 24.33 -22.31 26.47
N ALA A 85 24.81 -21.45 25.58
CA ALA A 85 26.01 -20.64 25.79
C ALA A 85 25.85 -19.66 26.97
N LEU A 86 24.72 -18.97 27.06
CA LEU A 86 24.37 -18.10 28.20
C LEU A 86 24.25 -18.88 29.50
N GLY A 87 23.68 -20.10 29.46
CA GLY A 87 23.63 -21.02 30.59
C GLY A 87 25.01 -21.41 31.10
N HIS A 88 26.00 -21.56 30.21
CA HIS A 88 27.40 -21.84 30.57
C HIS A 88 28.11 -20.63 31.19
N GLN A 89 27.89 -19.42 30.69
CA GLN A 89 28.44 -18.18 31.29
C GLN A 89 27.84 -17.90 32.69
N CYS A 90 26.55 -18.19 32.88
CA CYS A 90 25.83 -17.94 34.11
C CYS A 90 26.25 -18.80 35.33
N ARG A 91 27.02 -19.88 35.14
CA ARG A 91 27.41 -20.83 36.21
C ARG A 91 28.69 -20.49 36.97
N GLY A 92 29.42 -19.42 36.61
CA GLY A 92 30.66 -19.05 37.29
C GLY A 92 30.87 -17.54 37.54
N GLU A 93 30.36 -16.69 36.65
CA GLU A 93 30.69 -15.25 36.67
C GLU A 93 30.09 -14.53 37.88
N ARG A 94 28.84 -14.84 38.27
CA ARG A 94 28.22 -14.22 39.47
C ARG A 94 29.00 -14.49 40.76
N HIS A 95 29.58 -15.69 40.92
CA HIS A 95 30.41 -15.98 42.09
C HIS A 95 31.76 -15.28 42.03
N ALA A 96 32.39 -15.22 40.85
CA ALA A 96 33.62 -14.46 40.66
C ALA A 96 33.44 -12.96 40.93
N ASP A 97 32.31 -12.40 40.51
CA ASP A 97 31.93 -11.00 40.72
C ASP A 97 31.65 -10.71 42.19
N ILE A 98 30.92 -11.58 42.88
CA ILE A 98 30.68 -11.47 44.32
C ILE A 98 32.01 -11.58 45.09
N ILE A 99 32.90 -12.51 44.73
CA ILE A 99 34.21 -12.66 45.37
C ILE A 99 35.08 -11.42 45.13
N ARG A 100 35.05 -10.84 43.93
CA ARG A 100 35.76 -9.60 43.60
C ARG A 100 35.24 -8.43 44.42
N HIS A 101 33.92 -8.22 44.46
CA HIS A 101 33.31 -7.19 45.29
C HIS A 101 33.58 -7.37 46.79
N GLN A 102 33.58 -8.62 47.28
CA GLN A 102 33.95 -8.91 48.67
C GLN A 102 35.43 -8.59 48.94
N ARG A 103 36.34 -8.88 48.01
CA ARG A 103 37.77 -8.52 48.11
C ARG A 103 37.97 -7.02 48.12
N GLU A 104 37.28 -6.31 47.23
CA GLU A 104 37.30 -4.84 47.14
C GLU A 104 36.77 -4.21 48.44
N ALA A 105 35.58 -4.63 48.90
CA ALA A 105 35.00 -4.15 50.15
C ALA A 105 35.91 -4.43 51.36
N LEU A 106 36.55 -5.60 51.43
CA LEU A 106 37.52 -5.91 52.49
C LEU A 106 38.78 -5.04 52.41
N SER A 107 39.27 -4.73 51.20
CA SER A 107 40.41 -3.84 51.01
C SER A 107 40.09 -2.42 51.45
N GLU A 108 38.88 -1.93 51.14
CA GLU A 108 38.39 -0.61 51.54
C GLU A 108 38.20 -0.53 53.05
N LEU A 109 37.64 -1.57 53.68
CA LEU A 109 37.42 -1.61 55.12
C LEU A 109 38.74 -1.66 55.90
N ARG A 110 39.73 -2.39 55.38
CA ARG A 110 41.10 -2.38 55.92
C ARG A 110 41.77 -1.01 55.79
N GLN A 111 41.55 -0.32 54.67
CA GLN A 111 42.08 1.02 54.45
C GLN A 111 41.42 2.04 55.39
N ARG A 112 40.09 2.02 55.52
CA ARG A 112 39.37 2.85 56.48
C ARG A 112 39.77 2.57 57.93
N LEU A 113 40.01 1.31 58.30
CA LEU A 113 40.56 0.96 59.62
C LEU A 113 41.95 1.55 59.83
N LYS A 114 42.83 1.45 58.84
CA LYS A 114 44.17 2.03 58.89
C LYS A 114 44.13 3.55 59.02
N ASP A 115 43.22 4.21 58.31
CA ASP A 115 43.02 5.66 58.38
C ASP A 115 42.43 6.09 59.73
N LEU A 116 41.52 5.29 60.30
CA LEU A 116 40.95 5.52 61.64
C LEU A 116 41.97 5.25 62.76
N GLU A 117 42.88 4.30 62.58
CA GLU A 117 44.00 4.04 63.50
C GLU A 117 45.05 5.17 63.43
N LEU A 118 45.31 5.72 62.24
CA LEU A 118 46.19 6.88 62.07
C LEU A 118 45.56 8.18 62.62
N GLY A 119 44.24 8.29 62.58
CA GLY A 119 43.48 9.47 62.99
C GLY A 119 43.06 9.51 64.46
N ARG A 120 43.52 8.58 65.32
CA ARG A 120 43.04 8.48 66.71
C ARG A 120 43.90 9.28 67.70
N PRO A 121 43.43 10.42 68.25
CA PRO A 121 43.99 10.97 69.48
C PRO A 121 43.53 10.15 70.69
N THR A 122 44.49 9.80 71.56
CA THR A 122 44.22 9.20 72.88
C THR A 122 43.47 10.18 73.79
N LYS A 123 42.28 9.80 74.32
CA LYS A 123 41.84 9.88 75.74
C LYS A 123 40.29 9.81 75.92
N LEU A 124 39.87 8.83 76.73
CA LEU A 124 38.80 8.74 77.76
C LEU A 124 37.31 9.20 77.56
N LYS A 125 36.41 8.24 77.90
CA LYS A 125 35.15 8.27 78.71
C LYS A 125 33.86 9.01 78.24
N ASN A 126 32.85 8.21 77.82
CA ASN A 126 31.38 8.15 78.08
C ASN A 126 30.47 9.41 78.38
N PRO A 127 29.12 9.32 78.11
CA PRO A 127 28.20 10.31 77.47
C PRO A 127 27.21 11.00 78.48
N PRO A 128 25.98 11.55 78.18
CA PRO A 128 25.13 11.70 76.96
C PRO A 128 24.50 13.12 76.75
N ILE A 129 23.74 13.47 75.68
CA ILE A 129 22.28 13.33 75.48
C ILE A 129 21.89 14.09 74.16
N LYS A 130 20.98 13.50 73.36
CA LYS A 130 20.30 14.04 72.14
C LYS A 130 19.10 14.95 72.52
N PRO A 131 18.59 15.89 71.69
CA PRO A 131 17.58 15.50 70.67
C PRO A 131 17.57 16.29 69.33
N TYR A 132 16.95 15.60 68.37
CA TYR A 132 16.52 15.95 67.01
C TYR A 132 15.44 17.06 67.03
N VAL A 133 15.33 17.96 66.02
CA VAL A 133 14.33 17.94 64.92
C VAL A 133 14.57 19.17 63.97
N PRO A 134 14.30 19.08 62.64
CA PRO A 134 14.58 20.07 61.56
C PRO A 134 13.32 20.92 61.16
N PRO A 135 13.19 21.63 60.00
CA PRO A 135 14.12 22.03 58.93
C PRO A 135 14.15 23.55 58.56
N SER A 136 15.24 23.95 57.91
CA SER A 136 15.53 25.11 57.01
C SER A 136 14.61 26.34 56.91
N PRO A 137 15.22 27.54 56.72
CA PRO A 137 15.22 28.10 55.36
C PRO A 137 16.61 28.59 54.88
N ALA A 138 17.01 28.07 53.72
CA ALA A 138 17.55 28.77 52.55
C ALA A 138 18.62 29.89 52.65
N ASN A 139 19.34 30.09 53.77
CA ASN A 139 20.44 31.08 53.83
C ASN A 139 21.81 30.50 54.26
N SER A 140 21.92 29.20 54.53
CA SER A 140 23.18 28.56 54.93
C SER A 140 24.02 28.10 53.73
N HIS A 141 23.38 27.75 52.61
CA HIS A 141 24.10 27.28 51.42
C HIS A 141 24.95 28.40 50.81
N ASP A 142 24.41 29.62 50.69
CA ASP A 142 25.18 30.74 50.14
C ASP A 142 26.33 31.18 51.05
N HIS A 143 26.16 31.14 52.38
CA HIS A 143 27.25 31.43 53.31
C HIS A 143 28.34 30.35 53.27
N THR A 144 27.96 29.08 53.18
CA THR A 144 28.91 27.96 53.05
C THR A 144 29.62 27.97 51.70
N VAL A 145 28.91 28.34 50.61
CA VAL A 145 29.49 28.51 49.28
C VAL A 145 30.44 29.72 49.25
N GLN A 146 30.09 30.85 49.88
CA GLN A 146 30.99 32.00 50.02
C GLN A 146 32.23 31.67 50.86
N GLN A 147 32.08 30.92 51.95
CA GLN A 147 33.20 30.47 52.78
C GLN A 147 34.09 29.50 52.02
N VAL A 148 33.52 28.57 51.24
CA VAL A 148 34.28 27.67 50.36
C VAL A 148 34.98 28.45 49.24
N ALA A 149 34.37 29.51 48.70
CA ALA A 149 34.99 30.36 47.69
C ALA A 149 36.17 31.16 48.26
N LEU A 150 36.05 31.69 49.49
CA LEU A 150 37.15 32.34 50.21
C LEU A 150 38.30 31.37 50.49
N LEU A 151 37.99 30.16 50.99
CA LEU A 151 39.01 29.13 51.23
C LEU A 151 39.66 28.65 49.94
N LYS A 152 38.93 28.56 48.83
CA LYS A 152 39.50 28.25 47.50
C LYS A 152 40.40 29.37 46.99
N ARG A 153 40.05 30.64 47.26
CA ARG A 153 40.88 31.81 46.93
C ARG A 153 42.14 31.86 47.79
N GLU A 154 42.03 31.62 49.09
CA GLU A 154 43.19 31.51 49.99
C GLU A 154 44.07 30.31 49.62
N LEU A 155 43.49 29.17 49.24
CA LEU A 155 44.26 28.02 48.72
C LEU A 155 44.95 28.33 47.39
N ALA A 156 44.31 29.09 46.50
CA ALA A 156 44.93 29.54 45.26
C ALA A 156 46.03 30.57 45.52
N GLU A 157 45.84 31.47 46.48
CA GLU A 157 46.84 32.44 46.91
C GLU A 157 48.03 31.75 47.61
N MET A 158 47.78 30.75 48.44
CA MET A 158 48.82 29.92 49.07
C MET A 158 49.57 29.08 48.05
N ARG A 159 48.89 28.49 47.06
CA ARG A 159 49.54 27.80 45.93
C ARG A 159 50.35 28.74 45.06
N SER A 160 49.86 29.96 44.81
CA SER A 160 50.60 31.01 44.09
C SER A 160 51.84 31.47 44.88
N ARG A 161 51.72 31.62 46.21
CA ARG A 161 52.85 31.93 47.11
C ARG A 161 53.85 30.79 47.17
N GLN A 162 53.40 29.53 47.17
CA GLN A 162 54.26 28.35 47.05
C GLN A 162 55.00 28.33 45.71
N ALA A 163 54.31 28.55 44.59
CA ALA A 163 54.92 28.62 43.27
C ALA A 163 55.96 29.75 43.17
N LEU A 164 55.67 30.93 43.74
CA LEU A 164 56.61 32.06 43.80
C LEU A 164 57.81 31.80 44.74
N ALA A 165 57.58 31.12 45.86
CA ALA A 165 58.65 30.70 46.78
C ALA A 165 59.54 29.59 46.19
N GLU A 166 58.98 28.70 45.36
CA GLU A 166 59.73 27.67 44.62
C GLU A 166 60.56 28.29 43.48
N THR A 167 60.04 29.30 42.77
CA THR A 167 60.84 30.07 41.79
C THR A 167 61.92 30.94 42.44
N GLY A 168 61.74 31.36 43.70
CA GLY A 168 62.74 32.13 44.46
C GLY A 168 63.93 31.28 44.98
N ARG A 169 63.78 29.96 45.08
CA ARG A 169 64.85 29.04 45.56
C ARG A 169 65.88 28.63 44.50
N TYR A 170 65.69 29.01 43.24
CA TYR A 170 66.65 28.70 42.17
C TYR A 170 67.76 29.76 41.97
N SER A 171 67.78 30.84 42.77
CA SER A 171 68.75 31.95 42.61
C SER A 171 69.77 32.10 43.74
N GLN A 172 69.79 31.25 44.77
CA GLN A 172 70.81 31.35 45.82
C GLN A 172 71.37 29.98 46.16
N THR A 173 72.56 29.69 45.62
CA THR A 173 73.48 28.74 46.25
C THR A 173 73.94 29.32 47.57
N PRO A 174 73.83 28.55 48.66
CA PRO A 174 75.03 28.33 49.45
C PRO A 174 75.26 26.84 49.69
N THR A 175 76.50 26.46 49.43
CA THR A 175 77.24 25.34 50.00
C THR A 175 76.75 24.95 51.41
N GLY A 176 76.33 23.69 51.56
CA GLY A 176 76.20 23.02 52.85
C GLY A 176 75.03 22.04 52.91
N LEU A 177 75.34 20.75 53.12
CA LEU A 177 74.44 19.64 53.46
C LEU A 177 73.75 18.94 52.26
N ALA A 178 74.56 18.11 51.58
CA ALA A 178 74.08 16.98 50.79
C ALA A 178 73.48 15.91 51.73
N GLY A 179 72.18 15.63 51.58
CA GLY A 179 71.53 14.55 52.33
C GLY A 179 70.06 14.33 52.00
N ASP A 180 69.24 15.38 51.93
CA ASP A 180 67.78 15.19 51.98
C ASP A 180 66.97 15.79 50.81
N LEU A 181 67.57 16.53 49.88
CA LEU A 181 66.83 17.10 48.73
C LEU A 181 66.56 16.12 47.57
N ASP A 182 67.30 15.01 47.46
CA ASP A 182 67.12 14.06 46.35
C ASP A 182 65.84 13.22 46.47
N LYS A 183 65.26 13.08 47.66
CA LYS A 183 64.03 12.29 47.88
C LYS A 183 62.75 13.05 47.52
N GLU A 184 62.67 14.36 47.76
CA GLU A 184 61.47 15.15 47.47
C GLU A 184 61.33 15.52 45.99
N LEU A 185 62.44 15.84 45.30
CA LEU A 185 62.46 16.06 43.85
C LEU A 185 62.19 14.76 43.07
N GLY A 186 62.69 13.61 43.55
CA GLY A 186 62.38 12.30 42.99
C GLY A 186 60.90 11.93 43.15
N SER A 187 60.33 12.15 44.35
CA SER A 187 58.92 11.83 44.66
C SER A 187 57.92 12.69 43.87
N THR A 188 58.14 14.01 43.81
CA THR A 188 57.25 14.95 43.10
C THR A 188 57.39 14.86 41.58
N GLY A 189 58.61 14.61 41.07
CA GLY A 189 58.86 14.30 39.66
C GLY A 189 58.18 13.01 39.21
N LEU A 190 58.29 11.94 40.01
CA LEU A 190 57.61 10.66 39.76
C LEU A 190 56.08 10.80 39.79
N ALA A 191 55.52 11.61 40.70
CA ALA A 191 54.08 11.88 40.75
C ALA A 191 53.55 12.66 39.54
N ARG A 192 54.32 13.63 39.01
CA ARG A 192 53.98 14.35 37.77
C ARG A 192 54.10 13.46 36.53
N ILE A 193 55.09 12.57 36.49
CA ILE A 193 55.23 11.57 35.42
C ILE A 193 54.11 10.52 35.50
N ALA A 194 53.68 10.13 36.70
CA ALA A 194 52.57 9.19 36.89
C ALA A 194 51.22 9.78 36.46
N THR A 195 50.97 11.06 36.76
CA THR A 195 49.74 11.77 36.35
C THR A 195 49.68 11.99 34.84
N THR A 196 50.77 12.45 34.22
CA THR A 196 50.83 12.60 32.75
C THR A 196 50.73 11.26 32.01
N ASN A 197 51.30 10.18 32.55
CA ASN A 197 51.10 8.84 32.00
C ASN A 197 49.66 8.34 32.15
N ALA A 198 48.99 8.65 33.26
CA ALA A 198 47.58 8.30 33.46
C ALA A 198 46.68 9.07 32.46
N GLU A 199 46.96 10.35 32.23
CA GLU A 199 46.27 11.17 31.21
C GLU A 199 46.51 10.65 29.79
N LEU A 200 47.75 10.30 29.44
CA LEU A 200 48.05 9.67 28.15
C LEU A 200 47.37 8.30 27.99
N GLN A 201 47.19 7.55 29.07
CA GLN A 201 46.47 6.28 29.03
C GLN A 201 44.96 6.47 28.85
N THR A 202 44.36 7.49 29.47
CA THR A 202 42.95 7.81 29.26
C THR A 202 42.71 8.40 27.86
N GLU A 203 43.61 9.21 27.33
CA GLU A 203 43.53 9.68 25.94
C GLU A 203 43.65 8.51 24.95
N ARG A 204 44.58 7.59 25.16
CA ARG A 204 44.70 6.40 24.32
C ARG A 204 43.47 5.50 24.38
N SER A 205 42.90 5.29 25.57
CA SER A 205 41.70 4.46 25.73
C SER A 205 40.47 5.10 25.10
N THR A 206 40.30 6.42 25.24
CA THR A 206 39.21 7.16 24.59
C THR A 206 39.36 7.18 23.07
N HIS A 207 40.56 7.36 22.54
CA HIS A 207 40.83 7.23 21.10
C HIS A 207 40.56 5.82 20.58
N ALA A 208 40.97 4.78 21.31
CA ALA A 208 40.69 3.39 20.94
C ALA A 208 39.19 3.10 20.95
N GLN A 209 38.46 3.59 21.95
CA GLN A 209 37.01 3.44 22.04
C GLN A 209 36.30 4.17 20.90
N ALA A 210 36.71 5.40 20.56
CA ALA A 210 36.15 6.15 19.45
C ALA A 210 36.39 5.44 18.10
N ALA A 211 37.59 4.89 17.88
CA ALA A 211 37.89 4.11 16.68
C ALA A 211 37.00 2.85 16.57
N ALA A 212 36.83 2.12 17.68
CA ALA A 212 35.96 0.95 17.72
C ALA A 212 34.48 1.30 17.46
N SER A 213 33.99 2.42 17.99
CA SER A 213 32.63 2.91 17.72
C SER A 213 32.42 3.27 16.25
N LEU A 214 33.40 3.92 15.62
CA LEU A 214 33.33 4.26 14.19
C LEU A 214 33.33 3.00 13.31
N GLU A 215 34.19 2.03 13.60
CA GLU A 215 34.23 0.75 12.88
C GLU A 215 32.93 -0.04 13.03
N ALA A 216 32.34 -0.06 14.23
CA ALA A 216 31.03 -0.68 14.45
C ALA A 216 29.92 0.00 13.62
N SER A 217 29.92 1.35 13.55
CA SER A 217 28.97 2.09 12.72
C SER A 217 29.12 1.77 11.23
N GLU A 218 30.36 1.62 10.77
CA GLU A 218 30.66 1.31 9.38
C GLU A 218 30.21 -0.11 9.02
N ARG A 219 30.47 -1.10 9.89
CA ARG A 219 29.98 -2.47 9.69
C ARG A 219 28.45 -2.51 9.62
N CYS A 220 27.76 -1.75 10.47
CA CYS A 220 26.31 -1.63 10.42
C CYS A 220 25.83 -1.03 9.08
N TYR A 221 26.47 0.05 8.63
CA TYR A 221 26.19 0.66 7.33
C TYR A 221 26.36 -0.34 6.17
N LEU A 222 27.49 -1.06 6.10
CA LEU A 222 27.74 -2.02 5.03
C LEU A 222 26.75 -3.20 5.07
N SER A 223 26.39 -3.66 6.27
CA SER A 223 25.35 -4.69 6.46
C SER A 223 24.00 -4.20 5.92
N LEU A 224 23.60 -2.97 6.25
CA LEU A 224 22.37 -2.35 5.75
C LEU A 224 22.38 -2.25 4.22
N VAL A 225 23.47 -1.79 3.62
CA VAL A 225 23.60 -1.66 2.17
C VAL A 225 23.52 -3.03 1.48
N SER A 226 24.14 -4.06 2.06
CA SER A 226 24.03 -5.44 1.57
C SER A 226 22.58 -5.95 1.62
N ALA A 227 21.89 -5.76 2.74
CA ALA A 227 20.49 -6.14 2.91
C ALA A 227 19.58 -5.41 1.89
N LEU A 228 19.78 -4.09 1.71
CA LEU A 228 19.05 -3.30 0.72
C LEU A 228 19.31 -3.77 -0.71
N THR A 229 20.55 -4.16 -1.03
CA THR A 229 20.91 -4.69 -2.34
C THR A 229 20.13 -5.97 -2.66
N GLY A 230 20.04 -6.87 -1.67
CA GLY A 230 19.24 -8.09 -1.77
C GLY A 230 17.74 -7.81 -1.90
N ALA A 231 17.20 -6.96 -1.03
CA ALA A 231 15.77 -6.62 -1.01
C ALA A 231 15.31 -5.94 -2.31
N LEU A 232 16.11 -5.01 -2.85
CA LEU A 232 15.81 -4.27 -4.08
C LEU A 232 16.19 -5.05 -5.35
N ARG A 233 16.80 -6.23 -5.19
CA ARG A 233 17.29 -7.09 -6.26
C ARG A 233 18.10 -6.29 -7.28
N LEU A 234 19.03 -5.48 -6.78
CA LEU A 234 19.92 -4.70 -7.61
C LEU A 234 20.80 -5.64 -8.44
N THR A 235 21.02 -5.27 -9.70
CA THR A 235 21.83 -6.07 -10.62
C THR A 235 23.28 -5.62 -10.51
N GLY A 236 24.09 -6.45 -9.84
CA GLY A 236 25.54 -6.25 -9.71
C GLY A 236 25.99 -5.74 -8.33
N PRO A 237 27.29 -5.83 -8.05
CA PRO A 237 27.86 -5.33 -6.81
C PRO A 237 27.80 -3.79 -6.77
N LEU A 238 27.34 -3.24 -5.66
CA LEU A 238 27.36 -1.79 -5.45
C LEU A 238 28.81 -1.29 -5.29
N PRO A 239 29.11 -0.05 -5.70
CA PRO A 239 30.41 0.57 -5.43
C PRO A 239 30.59 0.88 -3.93
N GLY A 240 31.84 1.10 -3.49
CA GLY A 240 32.13 1.61 -2.15
C GLY A 240 31.91 0.63 -0.98
N GLN A 241 31.88 -0.69 -1.23
CA GLN A 241 31.64 -1.74 -0.23
C GLN A 241 32.86 -2.07 0.64
N LEU A 242 34.02 -1.50 0.31
CA LEU A 242 35.23 -1.68 1.11
C LEU A 242 35.15 -0.87 2.42
N PRO A 243 35.62 -1.41 3.55
CA PRO A 243 35.75 -0.66 4.80
C PRO A 243 36.74 0.51 4.66
N MET A 244 36.45 1.64 5.31
CA MET A 244 37.31 2.84 5.29
C MET A 244 38.64 2.60 6.02
N SER A 245 38.69 1.63 6.93
CA SER A 245 39.94 1.20 7.58
C SER A 245 40.94 0.55 6.63
N GLN A 246 40.47 0.01 5.49
CA GLN A 246 41.33 -0.59 4.47
C GLN A 246 41.88 0.43 3.46
N ALA A 247 41.37 1.68 3.47
CA ALA A 247 41.86 2.74 2.62
C ALA A 247 43.17 3.33 3.16
N ALA A 248 44.24 3.17 2.39
CA ALA A 248 45.60 3.51 2.82
C ALA A 248 45.82 5.02 2.95
N ASP A 249 45.15 5.84 2.14
CA ASP A 249 45.34 7.28 2.09
C ASP A 249 44.03 8.10 2.15
N VAL A 250 44.17 9.42 2.29
CA VAL A 250 43.04 10.36 2.35
C VAL A 250 42.31 10.45 1.01
N ALA A 251 43.00 10.25 -0.11
CA ALA A 251 42.43 10.36 -1.44
C ALA A 251 41.51 9.17 -1.74
N GLU A 252 41.92 7.97 -1.38
CA GLU A 252 41.17 6.72 -1.45
C GLU A 252 39.95 6.78 -0.54
N ARG A 253 40.07 7.32 0.67
CA ARG A 253 38.89 7.57 1.54
C ARG A 253 37.87 8.51 0.89
N ARG A 254 38.32 9.61 0.28
CA ARG A 254 37.42 10.53 -0.47
C ARG A 254 36.77 9.83 -1.66
N ARG A 255 37.53 8.99 -2.37
CA ARG A 255 37.01 8.19 -3.48
C ARG A 255 35.95 7.20 -3.00
N LEU A 256 36.18 6.48 -1.91
CA LEU A 256 35.19 5.58 -1.29
C LEU A 256 33.93 6.32 -0.87
N THR A 257 34.04 7.54 -0.32
CA THR A 257 32.87 8.36 -0.03
C THR A 257 32.06 8.65 -1.30
N SER A 258 32.71 9.09 -2.38
CA SER A 258 32.02 9.31 -3.66
C SER A 258 31.41 8.03 -4.24
N GLU A 259 32.07 6.88 -4.08
CA GLU A 259 31.54 5.58 -4.48
C GLU A 259 30.30 5.18 -3.65
N ARG A 260 30.28 5.49 -2.35
CA ARG A 260 29.12 5.27 -1.47
C ARG A 260 27.95 6.19 -1.81
N ASP A 261 28.22 7.45 -2.15
CA ASP A 261 27.18 8.37 -2.63
C ASP A 261 26.53 7.83 -3.92
N LYS A 262 27.33 7.36 -4.87
CA LYS A 262 26.82 6.68 -6.08
C LYS A 262 26.02 5.43 -5.77
N ALA A 263 26.43 4.63 -4.79
CA ALA A 263 25.67 3.46 -4.37
C ALA A 263 24.30 3.85 -3.79
N ALA A 264 24.25 4.90 -2.98
CA ALA A 264 23.00 5.45 -2.44
C ALA A 264 22.08 5.99 -3.55
N GLU A 265 22.63 6.67 -4.56
CA GLU A 265 21.89 7.12 -5.74
C GLU A 265 21.27 5.96 -6.52
N LEU A 266 22.03 4.87 -6.74
CA LEU A 266 21.51 3.67 -7.43
C LEU A 266 20.38 3.00 -6.64
N ILE A 267 20.52 2.91 -5.32
CA ILE A 267 19.46 2.41 -4.42
C ILE A 267 18.22 3.30 -4.53
N ALA A 268 18.38 4.62 -4.42
CA ALA A 268 17.27 5.58 -4.47
C ALA A 268 16.55 5.54 -5.83
N GLU A 269 17.29 5.47 -6.92
CA GLU A 269 16.75 5.37 -8.27
C GLU A 269 15.97 4.06 -8.45
N ARG A 270 16.47 2.95 -7.92
CA ARG A 270 15.74 1.68 -7.94
C ARG A 270 14.44 1.75 -7.15
N VAL A 271 14.46 2.36 -5.96
CA VAL A 271 13.25 2.59 -5.15
C VAL A 271 12.26 3.46 -5.91
N ARG A 272 12.71 4.53 -6.57
CA ARG A 272 11.87 5.41 -7.40
C ARG A 272 11.21 4.63 -8.54
N GLN A 273 11.98 3.83 -9.27
CA GLN A 273 11.45 3.00 -10.37
C GLN A 273 10.39 2.00 -9.87
N MET A 274 10.62 1.37 -8.71
CA MET A 274 9.66 0.44 -8.11
C MET A 274 8.38 1.15 -7.70
N ARG A 275 8.49 2.35 -7.11
CA ARG A 275 7.36 3.20 -6.75
C ARG A 275 6.54 3.59 -7.98
N GLU A 276 7.18 4.11 -9.02
CA GLU A 276 6.49 4.49 -10.27
C GLU A 276 5.84 3.29 -10.98
N ARG A 277 6.45 2.10 -10.87
CA ARG A 277 5.84 0.86 -11.40
C ARG A 277 4.62 0.45 -10.59
N ALA A 278 4.65 0.63 -9.27
CA ALA A 278 3.50 0.37 -8.40
C ALA A 278 2.37 1.35 -8.72
N GLU A 279 2.64 2.66 -8.76
CA GLU A 279 1.65 3.69 -9.06
C GLU A 279 0.97 3.46 -10.43
N ARG A 280 1.73 3.06 -11.46
CA ARG A 280 1.16 2.70 -12.77
C ARG A 280 0.26 1.46 -12.73
N LYS A 281 0.60 0.46 -11.90
CA LYS A 281 -0.25 -0.72 -11.71
C LYS A 281 -1.53 -0.35 -10.98
N ASP A 282 -1.45 0.49 -9.96
CA ASP A 282 -2.61 0.94 -9.18
C ASP A 282 -3.58 1.72 -10.09
N GLN A 283 -3.08 2.65 -10.90
CA GLN A 283 -3.89 3.36 -11.91
C GLN A 283 -4.56 2.41 -12.92
N LEU A 284 -3.85 1.35 -13.34
CA LEU A 284 -4.42 0.35 -14.24
C LEU A 284 -5.53 -0.46 -13.55
N LEU A 285 -5.34 -0.82 -12.29
CA LEU A 285 -6.35 -1.53 -11.49
C LEU A 285 -7.59 -0.64 -11.26
N GLU A 286 -7.41 0.63 -10.95
CA GLU A 286 -8.50 1.61 -10.88
C GLU A 286 -9.28 1.69 -12.20
N GLY A 287 -8.58 1.65 -13.33
CA GLY A 287 -9.19 1.54 -14.66
C GLY A 287 -10.05 0.28 -14.82
N TYR A 288 -9.52 -0.89 -14.44
CA TYR A 288 -10.26 -2.15 -14.49
C TYR A 288 -11.47 -2.18 -13.56
N ASP A 289 -11.37 -1.60 -12.36
CA ASP A 289 -12.50 -1.46 -11.44
C ASP A 289 -13.60 -0.58 -12.06
N GLY A 290 -13.21 0.50 -12.74
CA GLY A 290 -14.12 1.34 -13.52
C GLY A 290 -14.83 0.57 -14.64
N ASP A 291 -14.10 -0.24 -15.40
CA ASP A 291 -14.66 -1.07 -16.47
C ASP A 291 -15.59 -2.16 -15.93
N LEU A 292 -15.26 -2.79 -14.80
CA LEU A 292 -16.12 -3.74 -14.11
C LEU A 292 -17.42 -3.08 -13.64
N ALA A 293 -17.36 -1.85 -13.12
CA ALA A 293 -18.55 -1.09 -12.73
C ALA A 293 -19.45 -0.80 -13.95
N ARG A 294 -18.87 -0.40 -15.09
CA ARG A 294 -19.60 -0.19 -16.34
C ARG A 294 -20.22 -1.48 -16.86
N LEU A 295 -19.49 -2.59 -16.80
CA LEU A 295 -19.99 -3.90 -17.23
C LEU A 295 -21.19 -4.34 -16.37
N ARG A 296 -21.14 -4.13 -15.05
CA ARG A 296 -22.27 -4.40 -14.15
C ARG A 296 -23.50 -3.55 -14.51
N GLN A 297 -23.32 -2.27 -14.80
CA GLN A 297 -24.41 -1.40 -15.25
C GLN A 297 -24.98 -1.86 -16.61
N ALA A 298 -24.12 -2.22 -17.55
CA ALA A 298 -24.53 -2.73 -18.86
C ALA A 298 -25.33 -4.03 -18.74
N LEU A 299 -24.91 -4.94 -17.83
CA LEU A 299 -25.63 -6.17 -17.54
C LEU A 299 -27.03 -5.89 -16.98
N GLN A 300 -27.15 -5.00 -15.98
CA GLN A 300 -28.44 -4.60 -15.42
C GLN A 300 -29.38 -4.01 -16.48
N LEU A 301 -28.84 -3.17 -17.36
CA LEU A 301 -29.60 -2.62 -18.49
C LEU A 301 -30.02 -3.71 -19.47
N ALA A 302 -29.15 -4.66 -19.79
CA ALA A 302 -29.47 -5.78 -20.66
C ALA A 302 -30.57 -6.68 -20.07
N GLU A 303 -30.51 -6.99 -18.77
CA GLU A 303 -31.54 -7.74 -18.05
C GLU A 303 -32.89 -7.02 -18.08
N ALA A 304 -32.90 -5.71 -17.81
CA ALA A 304 -34.12 -4.91 -17.88
C ALA A 304 -34.72 -4.86 -19.29
N ARG A 305 -33.88 -4.81 -20.34
CA ARG A 305 -34.33 -4.88 -21.73
C ARG A 305 -34.83 -6.27 -22.11
N SER A 306 -34.19 -7.33 -21.63
CA SER A 306 -34.65 -8.71 -21.81
C SER A 306 -36.06 -8.88 -21.23
N ALA A 307 -36.27 -8.45 -19.99
CA ALA A 307 -37.58 -8.52 -19.36
C ALA A 307 -38.67 -7.76 -20.13
N GLN A 308 -38.33 -6.61 -20.73
CA GLN A 308 -39.26 -5.88 -21.61
C GLN A 308 -39.61 -6.66 -22.88
N VAL A 309 -38.62 -7.31 -23.50
CA VAL A 309 -38.83 -8.14 -24.69
C VAL A 309 -39.70 -9.36 -24.35
N ASP A 310 -39.45 -10.02 -23.23
CA ASP A 310 -40.23 -11.17 -22.77
C ASP A 310 -41.69 -10.79 -22.51
N ALA A 311 -41.93 -9.65 -21.83
CA ALA A 311 -43.28 -9.14 -21.61
C ALA A 311 -44.01 -8.80 -22.92
N LEU A 312 -43.32 -8.19 -23.90
CA LEU A 312 -43.91 -7.92 -25.22
C LEU A 312 -44.19 -9.22 -25.99
N ALA A 313 -43.32 -10.22 -25.88
CA ALA A 313 -43.52 -11.53 -26.50
C ALA A 313 -44.75 -12.24 -25.90
N GLU A 314 -44.95 -12.18 -24.58
CA GLU A 314 -46.16 -12.70 -23.93
C GLU A 314 -47.43 -11.97 -24.38
N GLN A 315 -47.40 -10.63 -24.46
CA GLN A 315 -48.53 -9.85 -24.97
C GLN A 315 -48.88 -10.19 -26.43
N LEU A 316 -47.86 -10.39 -27.28
CA LEU A 316 -48.06 -10.84 -28.65
C LEU A 316 -48.72 -12.21 -28.69
N ARG A 317 -48.25 -13.18 -27.89
CA ARG A 317 -48.85 -14.52 -27.79
C ARG A 317 -50.31 -14.46 -27.36
N ALA A 318 -50.61 -13.71 -26.30
CA ALA A 318 -51.98 -13.54 -25.82
C ALA A 318 -52.90 -12.93 -26.90
N ARG A 319 -52.42 -11.91 -27.63
CA ARG A 319 -53.18 -11.31 -28.74
C ARG A 319 -53.35 -12.26 -29.92
N THR A 320 -52.36 -13.09 -30.22
CA THR A 320 -52.50 -14.09 -31.28
C THR A 320 -53.53 -15.16 -30.91
N GLU A 321 -53.52 -15.65 -29.67
CA GLU A 321 -54.51 -16.61 -29.16
C GLU A 321 -55.92 -16.01 -29.18
N GLU A 322 -56.10 -14.77 -28.70
CA GLU A 322 -57.38 -14.05 -28.78
C GLU A 322 -57.85 -13.90 -30.23
N SER A 323 -56.95 -13.53 -31.15
CA SER A 323 -57.28 -13.39 -32.56
C SER A 323 -57.69 -14.71 -33.20
N GLU A 324 -57.07 -15.83 -32.81
CA GLU A 324 -57.44 -17.18 -33.28
C GLU A 324 -58.81 -17.59 -32.74
N LEU A 325 -59.09 -17.38 -31.46
CA LEU A 325 -60.39 -17.62 -30.85
C LEU A 325 -61.49 -16.81 -31.55
N LEU A 326 -61.27 -15.51 -31.78
CA LEU A 326 -62.22 -14.66 -32.50
C LEU A 326 -62.46 -15.13 -33.94
N ARG A 327 -61.40 -15.57 -34.65
CA ARG A 327 -61.55 -16.16 -36.00
C ARG A 327 -62.34 -17.46 -35.95
N ALA A 328 -62.12 -18.31 -34.96
CA ALA A 328 -62.86 -19.56 -34.77
C ALA A 328 -64.35 -19.27 -34.48
N SER A 329 -64.67 -18.36 -33.55
CA SER A 329 -66.05 -17.96 -33.26
C SER A 329 -66.75 -17.36 -34.48
N LEU A 330 -66.04 -16.53 -35.26
CA LEU A 330 -66.57 -15.96 -36.50
C LEU A 330 -66.78 -17.03 -37.57
N GLY A 331 -65.89 -18.03 -37.67
CA GLY A 331 -66.06 -19.20 -38.53
C GLY A 331 -67.29 -20.03 -38.14
N GLN A 332 -67.49 -20.28 -36.85
CA GLN A 332 -68.67 -20.97 -36.31
C GLN A 332 -69.96 -20.20 -36.59
N ALA A 333 -69.98 -18.88 -36.36
CA ALA A 333 -71.14 -18.05 -36.66
C ALA A 333 -71.48 -18.06 -38.16
N LYS A 334 -70.47 -17.95 -39.04
CA LYS A 334 -70.67 -18.07 -40.48
C LYS A 334 -71.21 -19.45 -40.88
N ALA A 335 -70.67 -20.53 -40.33
CA ALA A 335 -71.16 -21.88 -40.57
C ALA A 335 -72.62 -22.07 -40.09
N ALA A 336 -72.98 -21.51 -38.94
CA ALA A 336 -74.35 -21.52 -38.43
C ALA A 336 -75.30 -20.74 -39.35
N THR A 337 -74.90 -19.59 -39.88
CA THR A 337 -75.72 -18.84 -40.86
C THR A 337 -75.81 -19.52 -42.23
N ALA A 338 -74.76 -20.22 -42.67
CA ALA A 338 -74.76 -20.98 -43.92
C ALA A 338 -75.67 -22.22 -43.81
N ASN A 339 -75.62 -22.93 -42.69
CA ASN A 339 -76.51 -24.06 -42.40
C ASN A 339 -77.94 -23.61 -42.07
N GLY A 340 -78.13 -22.41 -41.52
CA GLY A 340 -79.43 -21.77 -41.27
C GLY A 340 -80.04 -21.06 -42.47
N GLY A 341 -79.37 -21.08 -43.63
CA GLY A 341 -79.85 -20.48 -44.89
C GLY A 341 -80.85 -21.34 -45.67
N GLY A 342 -81.23 -22.50 -45.16
CA GLY A 342 -82.18 -23.41 -45.82
C GLY A 342 -83.19 -23.97 -44.85
N GLY A 343 -84.23 -23.20 -44.50
CA GLY A 343 -85.39 -23.74 -43.79
C GLY A 343 -86.12 -22.70 -42.95
N GLY A 344 -87.23 -22.20 -43.49
CA GLY A 344 -88.25 -21.55 -42.67
C GLY A 344 -88.97 -22.55 -41.74
N GLY A 345 -89.58 -21.99 -40.70
CA GLY A 345 -90.38 -22.71 -39.68
C GLY A 345 -89.71 -22.57 -38.31
N GLY A 346 -90.20 -21.77 -37.36
CA GLY A 346 -91.54 -21.85 -36.80
C GLY A 346 -91.49 -22.72 -35.54
N GLY A 347 -91.55 -22.12 -34.34
CA GLY A 347 -91.61 -22.82 -33.05
C GLY A 347 -90.79 -22.12 -31.98
N ALA A 348 -91.34 -21.14 -31.25
CA ALA A 348 -92.18 -21.33 -30.06
C ALA A 348 -91.44 -22.01 -28.89
N THR A 349 -90.85 -21.20 -28.01
CA THR A 349 -90.66 -21.56 -26.59
C THR A 349 -91.11 -20.40 -25.71
N SER A 350 -92.41 -20.47 -25.38
CA SER A 350 -93.03 -20.27 -24.08
C SER A 350 -92.31 -19.36 -23.08
N ALA A 351 -92.94 -18.20 -22.90
CA ALA A 351 -93.01 -17.40 -21.69
C ALA A 351 -92.97 -18.23 -20.39
N ILE A 352 -92.04 -17.88 -19.49
CA ILE A 352 -92.22 -18.01 -18.03
C ILE A 352 -92.23 -16.59 -17.48
N VAL A 353 -93.44 -16.11 -17.23
CA VAL A 353 -93.73 -14.84 -16.55
C VAL A 353 -93.56 -15.07 -15.05
N ALA A 354 -92.39 -14.72 -14.50
CA ALA A 354 -92.23 -14.49 -13.08
C ALA A 354 -92.55 -13.01 -12.79
N LYS A 355 -93.70 -12.79 -12.12
CA LYS A 355 -94.10 -11.48 -11.57
C LYS A 355 -93.02 -10.98 -10.61
N SER A 356 -92.30 -9.94 -11.01
CA SER A 356 -91.54 -9.06 -10.12
C SER A 356 -91.75 -7.63 -10.63
N ARG A 357 -92.45 -6.86 -9.82
CA ARG A 357 -92.85 -5.46 -10.08
C ARG A 357 -91.60 -4.57 -10.19
N PRO A 358 -91.37 -3.85 -11.31
CA PRO A 358 -90.32 -2.85 -11.34
C PRO A 358 -90.83 -1.54 -10.71
N ARG A 359 -90.05 -0.97 -9.79
CA ARG A 359 -90.09 0.46 -9.46
C ARG A 359 -89.77 1.24 -10.75
N PRO A 360 -90.39 2.40 -11.00
CA PRO A 360 -89.94 3.26 -12.09
C PRO A 360 -88.52 3.73 -11.74
N ALA A 361 -87.57 3.34 -12.58
CA ALA A 361 -86.23 3.89 -12.56
C ALA A 361 -86.35 5.38 -12.90
N GLU A 362 -85.84 6.23 -12.02
CA GLU A 362 -85.48 7.59 -12.36
C GLU A 362 -84.63 7.55 -13.63
N ALA A 363 -85.01 8.37 -14.61
CA ALA A 363 -84.17 8.63 -15.77
C ALA A 363 -82.84 9.18 -15.25
N ALA A 364 -81.79 8.36 -15.31
CA ALA A 364 -80.43 8.84 -15.19
C ALA A 364 -80.21 9.88 -16.30
N PRO A 365 -79.66 11.07 -15.98
CA PRO A 365 -79.41 12.08 -16.99
C PRO A 365 -78.44 11.51 -18.03
N ALA A 366 -78.69 11.82 -19.30
CA ALA A 366 -77.72 11.59 -20.36
C ALA A 366 -76.37 12.14 -19.89
N ALA A 367 -75.37 11.26 -19.77
CA ALA A 367 -74.02 11.67 -19.45
C ALA A 367 -73.56 12.61 -20.56
N ASP A 368 -73.38 13.88 -20.18
CA ASP A 368 -72.79 14.90 -21.03
C ASP A 368 -71.35 14.44 -21.35
N ASP A 369 -71.08 14.14 -22.62
CA ASP A 369 -69.76 13.69 -23.12
C ASP A 369 -68.68 14.79 -23.02
N SER A 370 -68.98 15.94 -22.40
CA SER A 370 -68.04 17.04 -22.19
C SER A 370 -66.93 16.73 -21.16
N ASP A 371 -67.21 15.91 -20.14
CA ASP A 371 -66.27 15.62 -19.05
C ASP A 371 -65.11 14.69 -19.47
N GLY A 372 -65.34 13.85 -20.48
CA GLY A 372 -64.34 12.94 -21.03
C GLY A 372 -63.28 13.68 -21.84
N GLU A 373 -63.73 14.59 -22.71
CA GLU A 373 -62.86 15.41 -23.55
C GLU A 373 -61.99 16.37 -22.73
N GLU A 374 -62.53 16.97 -21.67
CA GLU A 374 -61.76 17.85 -20.79
C GLU A 374 -60.69 17.09 -19.98
N LYS A 375 -61.01 15.88 -19.50
CA LYS A 375 -60.03 14.99 -18.83
C LYS A 375 -58.95 14.50 -19.79
N GLU A 376 -59.30 14.20 -21.03
CA GLU A 376 -58.32 13.80 -22.05
C GLU A 376 -57.42 14.98 -22.47
N ALA A 377 -58.00 16.17 -22.63
CA ALA A 377 -57.27 17.40 -22.88
C ALA A 377 -56.31 17.75 -21.73
N ALA A 378 -56.73 17.57 -20.48
CA ALA A 378 -55.89 17.75 -19.29
C ALA A 378 -54.73 16.74 -19.26
N ARG A 379 -54.97 15.47 -19.58
CA ARG A 379 -53.90 14.44 -19.70
C ARG A 379 -52.90 14.78 -20.81
N LYS A 380 -53.37 15.22 -21.99
CA LYS A 380 -52.53 15.68 -23.09
C LYS A 380 -51.72 16.94 -22.74
N ARG A 381 -52.26 17.85 -21.92
CA ARG A 381 -51.52 19.01 -21.40
C ARG A 381 -50.44 18.58 -20.40
N ALA A 382 -50.76 17.69 -19.46
CA ALA A 382 -49.81 17.17 -18.47
C ALA A 382 -48.64 16.43 -19.13
N ILE A 383 -48.89 15.62 -20.17
CA ILE A 383 -47.82 14.94 -20.93
C ILE A 383 -46.92 15.96 -21.63
N ARG A 384 -47.51 16.97 -22.29
CA ARG A 384 -46.74 18.03 -22.96
C ARG A 384 -45.89 18.83 -21.98
N GLU A 385 -46.41 19.14 -20.80
CA GLU A 385 -45.64 19.85 -19.77
C GLU A 385 -44.49 18.99 -19.24
N ARG A 386 -44.72 17.68 -19.04
CA ARG A 386 -43.67 16.72 -18.68
C ARG A 386 -42.57 16.66 -19.75
N MET A 387 -42.95 16.66 -21.03
CA MET A 387 -41.98 16.68 -22.13
C MET A 387 -41.18 17.99 -22.12
N LYS A 388 -41.82 19.14 -21.94
CA LYS A 388 -41.10 20.43 -21.83
C LYS A 388 -40.11 20.46 -20.67
N ARG A 389 -40.46 19.89 -19.51
CA ARG A 389 -39.54 19.77 -18.36
C ARG A 389 -38.34 18.90 -18.70
N LYS A 390 -38.56 17.75 -19.35
CA LYS A 390 -37.48 16.87 -19.82
C LYS A 390 -36.62 17.54 -20.88
N ASP A 391 -37.21 18.27 -21.82
CA ASP A 391 -36.47 19.00 -22.86
C ASP A 391 -35.59 20.09 -22.24
N TYR A 392 -36.09 20.79 -21.21
CA TYR A 392 -35.32 21.78 -20.46
C TYR A 392 -34.17 21.12 -19.68
N GLU A 393 -34.42 20.00 -19.00
CA GLU A 393 -33.40 19.24 -18.29
C GLU A 393 -32.31 18.73 -19.24
N ILE A 394 -32.70 18.18 -20.40
CA ILE A 394 -31.78 17.76 -21.45
C ILE A 394 -30.96 18.95 -21.97
N ALA A 395 -31.60 20.10 -22.19
CA ALA A 395 -30.89 21.30 -22.64
C ALA A 395 -29.87 21.79 -21.58
N SER A 396 -30.24 21.75 -20.30
CA SER A 396 -29.36 22.09 -19.17
C SER A 396 -28.18 21.13 -19.08
N LEU A 397 -28.42 19.82 -19.11
CA LEU A 397 -27.38 18.80 -19.07
C LEU A 397 -26.43 18.91 -20.28
N LYS A 398 -26.97 19.21 -21.47
CA LYS A 398 -26.16 19.50 -22.66
C LYS A 398 -25.29 20.74 -22.50
N ALA A 399 -25.78 21.78 -21.82
CA ALA A 399 -25.00 22.98 -21.54
C ALA A 399 -23.87 22.69 -20.54
N GLU A 400 -24.15 21.93 -19.50
CA GLU A 400 -23.17 21.49 -18.51
C GLU A 400 -22.09 20.60 -19.15
N LEU A 401 -22.48 19.66 -20.00
CA LEU A 401 -21.55 18.83 -20.79
C LEU A 401 -20.63 19.69 -21.66
N ARG A 402 -21.18 20.66 -22.40
CA ARG A 402 -20.38 21.59 -23.21
C ARG A 402 -19.41 22.41 -22.35
N SER A 403 -19.82 22.81 -21.15
CA SER A 403 -18.93 23.50 -20.20
C SER A 403 -17.79 22.58 -19.76
N ARG A 404 -18.09 21.36 -19.33
CA ARG A 404 -17.08 20.38 -18.90
C ARG A 404 -16.13 19.99 -20.04
N GLU A 405 -16.62 19.85 -21.27
CA GLU A 405 -15.77 19.63 -22.44
C GLU A 405 -14.81 20.80 -22.67
N LYS A 406 -15.28 22.03 -22.49
CA LYS A 406 -14.42 23.23 -22.60
C LYS A 406 -13.36 23.24 -21.51
N ASP A 407 -13.72 22.89 -20.29
CA ASP A 407 -12.78 22.78 -19.17
C ASP A 407 -11.74 21.69 -19.40
N LEU A 408 -12.15 20.53 -19.93
CA LEU A 408 -11.25 19.45 -20.34
C LEU A 408 -10.29 19.89 -21.45
N ARG A 409 -10.77 20.58 -22.49
CA ARG A 409 -9.91 21.14 -23.54
C ARG A 409 -8.91 22.15 -22.96
N ASN A 410 -9.35 23.00 -22.03
CA ASN A 410 -8.46 23.95 -21.35
C ASN A 410 -7.42 23.25 -20.47
N ALA A 411 -7.79 22.18 -19.76
CA ALA A 411 -6.87 21.38 -18.96
C ALA A 411 -5.86 20.64 -19.86
N SER A 412 -6.33 20.03 -20.94
CA SER A 412 -5.49 19.34 -21.93
C SER A 412 -4.50 20.29 -22.59
N THR A 413 -4.92 21.50 -22.98
CA THR A 413 -4.00 22.52 -23.53
C THR A 413 -2.98 23.02 -22.50
N LYS A 414 -3.36 23.15 -21.22
CA LYS A 414 -2.41 23.47 -20.14
C LYS A 414 -1.39 22.34 -19.94
N LEU A 415 -1.85 21.09 -19.91
CA LEU A 415 -0.98 19.93 -19.81
C LEU A 415 -0.02 19.83 -20.99
N SER A 416 -0.52 20.03 -22.20
CA SER A 416 0.29 20.08 -23.42
C SER A 416 1.39 21.14 -23.31
N ARG A 417 1.06 22.37 -22.89
CA ARG A 417 2.06 23.44 -22.67
C ARG A 417 3.09 23.07 -21.60
N LEU A 418 2.68 22.43 -20.51
CA LEU A 418 3.58 21.97 -19.45
C LEU A 418 4.51 20.87 -19.97
N GLN A 419 3.98 19.88 -20.70
CA GLN A 419 4.76 18.82 -21.34
C GLN A 419 5.80 19.39 -22.29
N THR A 420 5.42 20.36 -23.13
CA THR A 420 6.36 21.07 -24.01
C THR A 420 7.43 21.83 -23.22
N SER A 421 7.06 22.52 -22.13
CA SER A 421 8.04 23.26 -21.30
C SER A 421 9.02 22.35 -20.57
N LEU A 422 8.61 21.12 -20.26
CA LEU A 422 9.40 20.12 -19.54
C LEU A 422 10.16 19.18 -20.50
N GLY A 423 10.05 19.38 -21.82
CA GLY A 423 10.71 18.54 -22.84
C GLY A 423 10.19 17.09 -22.86
N LEU A 424 8.96 16.86 -22.38
CA LEU A 424 8.33 15.54 -22.35
C LEU A 424 7.62 15.29 -23.69
N PRO A 425 7.76 14.09 -24.29
CA PRO A 425 7.10 13.74 -25.55
C PRO A 425 5.58 13.83 -25.41
N HIS A 426 4.90 14.27 -26.47
CA HIS A 426 3.44 14.35 -26.48
C HIS A 426 2.82 12.95 -26.53
N GLU A 427 1.66 12.75 -25.87
CA GLU A 427 0.96 11.45 -25.86
C GLU A 427 0.64 10.91 -27.27
N SER A 428 0.50 11.79 -28.27
CA SER A 428 0.34 11.40 -29.67
C SER A 428 1.59 10.79 -30.31
N GLU A 429 2.78 11.09 -29.81
CA GLU A 429 4.05 10.48 -30.26
C GLU A 429 4.25 9.08 -29.63
N LEU A 430 3.68 8.84 -28.45
CA LEU A 430 3.72 7.53 -27.78
C LEU A 430 2.78 6.48 -28.41
N LEU A 431 1.73 6.93 -29.12
CA LEU A 431 0.72 6.05 -29.74
C LEU A 431 0.93 5.82 -31.25
N GLY A 432 1.89 6.51 -31.88
CA GLY A 432 2.12 6.48 -33.34
C GLY A 432 3.14 5.45 -33.85
N GLY A 433 3.71 4.59 -33.01
CA GLY A 433 4.76 3.64 -33.38
C GLY A 433 4.29 2.28 -33.94
N GLY A 434 3.02 2.15 -34.33
CA GLY A 434 2.44 0.91 -34.83
C GLY A 434 2.13 0.98 -36.32
N GLU A 435 3.16 0.95 -37.17
CA GLU A 435 2.99 0.55 -38.57
C GLU A 435 2.68 -0.95 -38.64
N VAL A 436 1.46 -1.31 -39.05
CA VAL A 436 1.13 -2.44 -39.95
C VAL A 436 -0.08 -2.06 -40.80
#